data_AF-A0A238L773-F1
#
_entry.id   AF-A0A238L773-F1
#
_cell.length_a   1.000
_cell.length_b   1.000
_cell.length_c   1.000
_cell.angle_alpha   90.00
_cell.angle_beta   90.00
_cell.angle_gamma   90.00
#
_symmetry.space_group_name_H-M   'P 1'
#
loop_
_entity.id
_entity.type
_entity.pdbx_description
1 polymer ?
#
loop_
_entity_poly.entity_id
_entity_poly.type
_entity_poly.pdbx_seq_one_letter_code
_entity_poly.pdbx_strand_id
1 'polypeptide(L)'
;MTWHAPHEGRPGRPPVFSNSAIQFCLSIKVLFRLPLRQTAGMVVRLRRLAGLDWPVPDYSTQCRRQKTLKMQIPYRRADGPLHLLVPSRDISSKCPAGCPAAKARNETLRATRHYGRAFWKRWTGYHARSRVEAKMRCLKAFSERIAARDHDRQTAEIHIRVALVNRFNALGTAEVVRVA
;
A
#
# COMPACT_ATOMS: atom_id res chain seq x y z
N MET A 1 -18.39 2.04 -13.64
CA MET A 1 -17.61 3.06 -12.89
C MET A 1 -18.09 4.43 -13.32
N THR A 2 -18.59 5.26 -12.41
CA THR A 2 -19.03 6.63 -12.71
C THR A 2 -17.82 7.54 -12.90
N TRP A 3 -17.66 8.11 -14.10
CA TRP A 3 -16.50 8.94 -14.43
C TRP A 3 -16.68 10.40 -14.00
N HIS A 4 -17.89 10.93 -14.21
CA HIS A 4 -18.27 12.26 -13.77
C HIS A 4 -18.72 12.25 -12.32
N ALA A 5 -18.43 13.35 -11.60
CA ALA A 5 -18.96 13.50 -10.25
C ALA A 5 -20.47 13.77 -10.31
N PRO A 6 -21.24 13.30 -9.32
CA PRO A 6 -22.63 13.70 -9.18
C PRO A 6 -22.71 15.21 -8.94
N HIS A 7 -23.76 15.85 -9.44
CA HIS A 7 -24.01 17.26 -9.21
C HIS A 7 -24.46 17.48 -7.77
N GLU A 8 -23.54 17.80 -6.88
CA GLU A 8 -23.86 18.27 -5.54
C GLU A 8 -24.24 19.75 -5.66
N GLY A 9 -25.51 20.11 -5.44
CA GLY A 9 -26.04 21.48 -5.53
C GLY A 9 -25.51 22.46 -4.47
N ARG A 10 -24.23 22.35 -4.10
CA ARG A 10 -23.54 23.20 -3.14
C ARG A 10 -22.98 24.45 -3.83
N PRO A 11 -22.93 25.60 -3.14
CA PRO A 11 -22.32 26.80 -3.68
C PRO A 11 -20.84 26.58 -4.05
N GLY A 12 -20.41 27.07 -5.21
CA GLY A 12 -19.03 26.99 -5.71
C GLY A 12 -18.90 26.24 -7.04
N ARG A 13 -17.66 25.98 -7.49
CA ARG A 13 -17.40 25.20 -8.71
C ARG A 13 -17.46 23.70 -8.40
N PRO A 14 -18.50 22.95 -8.84
CA PRO A 14 -18.61 21.54 -8.54
C PRO A 14 -17.47 20.75 -9.20
N PRO A 15 -17.04 19.64 -8.59
CA PRO A 15 -16.03 18.78 -9.19
C PRO A 15 -16.58 18.17 -10.49
N VAL A 16 -15.80 18.24 -11.57
CA VAL A 16 -16.20 17.65 -12.87
C VAL A 16 -16.02 16.13 -12.89
N PHE A 17 -15.04 15.63 -12.14
CA PHE A 17 -14.61 14.23 -12.14
C PHE A 17 -14.87 13.56 -10.79
N SER A 18 -15.32 12.31 -10.84
CA SER A 18 -15.57 11.50 -9.65
C SER A 18 -14.28 11.12 -8.91
N ASN A 19 -14.40 10.72 -7.64
CA ASN A 19 -13.26 10.17 -6.89
C ASN A 19 -12.67 8.94 -7.56
N SER A 20 -13.51 8.09 -8.16
CA SER A 20 -13.06 6.90 -8.88
C SER A 20 -12.21 7.29 -10.09
N ALA A 21 -12.61 8.30 -10.88
CA ALA A 21 -11.85 8.75 -12.05
C ALA A 21 -10.46 9.29 -11.65
N ILE A 22 -10.39 10.07 -10.56
CA ILE A 22 -9.13 10.56 -10.02
C ILE A 22 -8.28 9.38 -9.51
N GLN A 23 -8.87 8.45 -8.76
CA GLN A 23 -8.18 7.26 -8.26
C GLN A 23 -7.61 6.42 -9.41
N PHE A 24 -8.35 6.26 -10.52
CA PHE A 24 -7.88 5.55 -11.71
C PHE A 24 -6.64 6.22 -12.33
N CYS A 25 -6.70 7.53 -12.55
CA CYS A 25 -5.55 8.28 -13.08
C CYS A 25 -4.32 8.14 -12.17
N LEU A 26 -4.50 8.31 -10.86
CA LEU A 26 -3.39 8.17 -9.91
C LEU A 26 -2.91 6.72 -9.75
N SER A 27 -3.77 5.72 -10.00
CA SER A 27 -3.38 4.32 -10.06
C SER A 27 -2.45 4.06 -11.24
N ILE A 28 -2.75 4.60 -12.42
CA ILE A 28 -1.86 4.53 -13.60
C ILE A 28 -0.52 5.21 -13.30
N LYS A 29 -0.56 6.40 -12.69
CA LYS A 29 0.66 7.11 -12.25
C LYS A 29 1.56 6.21 -11.40
N VAL A 30 0.99 5.55 -10.39
CA VAL A 30 1.73 4.71 -9.44
C VAL A 30 2.20 3.40 -10.09
N LEU A 31 1.34 2.76 -10.89
CA LEU A 31 1.64 1.49 -11.53
C LEU A 31 2.78 1.61 -12.53
N PHE A 32 2.77 2.66 -13.35
CA PHE A 32 3.78 2.89 -14.40
C PHE A 32 4.89 3.85 -13.97
N ARG A 33 4.92 4.28 -12.70
CA ARG A 33 5.95 5.17 -12.14
C ARG A 33 6.10 6.50 -12.90
N LEU A 34 5.00 7.05 -13.39
CA LEU A 34 5.01 8.25 -14.21
C LEU A 34 4.86 9.54 -13.37
N PRO A 35 5.41 10.67 -13.83
CA PRO A 35 4.96 12.00 -13.40
C PRO A 35 3.49 12.25 -13.77
N LEU A 36 2.81 13.12 -13.02
CA LEU A 36 1.38 13.42 -13.24
C LEU A 36 1.08 13.95 -14.67
N ARG A 37 1.96 14.77 -15.25
CA ARG A 37 1.77 15.30 -16.61
C ARG A 37 1.81 14.18 -17.66
N GLN A 38 2.76 13.25 -17.55
CA GLN A 38 2.85 12.10 -18.44
C GLN A 38 1.67 11.14 -18.24
N THR A 39 1.22 10.98 -16.99
CA THR A 39 0.03 10.18 -16.67
C THR A 39 -1.20 10.69 -17.41
N ALA A 40 -1.46 12.01 -17.40
CA ALA A 40 -2.60 12.56 -18.13
C ALA A 40 -2.55 12.22 -19.64
N GLY A 41 -1.38 12.38 -20.27
CA GLY A 41 -1.19 12.01 -21.68
C GLY A 41 -1.36 10.51 -21.95
N MET A 42 -0.84 9.65 -21.08
CA MET A 42 -1.01 8.20 -21.18
C MET A 42 -2.49 7.81 -21.05
N VAL A 43 -3.21 8.37 -20.09
CA VAL A 43 -4.64 8.12 -19.90
C VAL A 43 -5.45 8.54 -21.13
N VAL A 44 -5.11 9.67 -21.77
CA VAL A 44 -5.72 10.10 -23.03
C VAL A 44 -5.50 9.08 -24.14
N ARG A 45 -4.29 8.52 -24.27
CA ARG A 45 -4.01 7.47 -25.27
C ARG A 45 -4.76 6.18 -24.97
N LEU A 46 -4.78 5.73 -23.71
CA LEU A 46 -5.52 4.54 -23.30
C LEU A 46 -7.03 4.68 -23.57
N ARG A 47 -7.60 5.85 -23.27
CA ARG A 47 -8.99 6.18 -23.61
C ARG A 47 -9.24 6.03 -25.12
N ARG A 48 -8.40 6.64 -25.96
CA ARG A 48 -8.53 6.55 -27.43
C ARG A 48 -8.46 5.11 -27.92
N LEU A 49 -7.49 4.34 -27.42
CA LEU A 49 -7.33 2.93 -27.78
C LEU A 49 -8.53 2.07 -27.37
N ALA A 50 -9.19 2.43 -26.28
CA ALA A 50 -10.37 1.72 -25.80
C ALA A 50 -11.69 2.20 -26.44
N GLY A 51 -11.65 3.17 -27.37
CA GLY A 51 -12.84 3.70 -28.05
C GLY A 51 -13.78 4.50 -27.15
N LEU A 52 -13.24 5.11 -26.10
CA LEU A 52 -14.03 5.80 -25.06
C LEU A 52 -13.98 7.31 -25.30
N ASP A 53 -15.06 8.05 -24.98
CA ASP A 53 -15.14 9.48 -25.31
C ASP A 53 -15.16 10.50 -24.16
N TRP A 54 -15.03 10.03 -22.92
CA TRP A 54 -15.05 10.93 -21.75
C TRP A 54 -13.83 11.84 -21.62
N PRO A 55 -13.97 13.04 -21.04
CA PRO A 55 -12.84 13.93 -20.77
C PRO A 55 -11.86 13.29 -19.77
N VAL A 56 -10.56 13.61 -19.86
CA VAL A 56 -9.55 13.13 -18.92
C VAL A 56 -9.16 14.26 -17.96
N PRO A 57 -9.05 14.02 -16.65
CA PRO A 57 -8.58 15.03 -15.70
C PRO A 57 -7.19 15.53 -16.08
N ASP A 58 -7.02 16.84 -16.20
CA ASP A 58 -5.73 17.46 -16.46
C ASP A 58 -4.80 17.41 -15.23
N TYR A 59 -3.54 17.78 -15.42
CA TYR A 59 -2.53 17.81 -14.33
C TYR A 59 -3.02 18.62 -13.12
N SER A 60 -3.62 19.79 -13.34
CA SER A 60 -4.03 20.68 -12.26
C SER A 60 -5.16 20.07 -11.42
N THR A 61 -6.11 19.39 -12.08
CA THR A 61 -7.20 18.69 -11.41
C THR A 61 -6.69 17.50 -10.63
N GLN A 62 -5.83 16.67 -11.23
CA GLN A 62 -5.24 15.52 -10.54
C GLN A 62 -4.43 15.96 -9.31
N CYS A 63 -3.59 16.98 -9.44
CA CYS A 63 -2.74 17.47 -8.35
C CYS A 63 -3.54 18.05 -7.18
N ARG A 64 -4.61 18.82 -7.46
CA ARG A 64 -5.50 19.36 -6.43
C ARG A 64 -6.33 18.26 -5.76
N ARG A 65 -6.92 17.36 -6.55
CA ARG A 65 -7.78 16.28 -6.04
C ARG A 65 -7.00 15.21 -5.31
N GLN A 66 -5.72 14.97 -5.63
CA GLN A 66 -4.88 14.05 -4.88
C GLN A 66 -4.83 14.40 -3.39
N LYS A 67 -4.86 15.70 -3.04
CA LYS A 67 -4.85 16.16 -1.64
C LYS A 67 -6.13 15.77 -0.88
N THR A 68 -7.29 15.85 -1.54
CA THR A 68 -8.60 15.66 -0.91
C THR A 68 -9.24 14.31 -1.21
N LEU A 69 -8.52 13.42 -1.92
CA LEU A 69 -9.04 12.13 -2.33
C LEU A 69 -9.17 11.19 -1.13
N LYS A 70 -10.42 10.97 -0.70
CA LYS A 70 -10.76 9.94 0.29
C LYS A 70 -10.88 8.59 -0.41
N MET A 71 -9.90 7.72 -0.23
CA MET A 71 -9.96 6.34 -0.70
C MET A 71 -10.52 5.42 0.36
N GLN A 72 -11.44 4.56 -0.05
CA GLN A 72 -11.92 3.46 0.78
C GLN A 72 -11.01 2.27 0.55
N ILE A 73 -10.19 1.94 1.55
CA ILE A 73 -9.39 0.71 1.55
C ILE A 73 -10.09 -0.25 2.51
N PRO A 74 -10.64 -1.37 2.03
CA PRO A 74 -11.18 -2.37 2.91
C PRO A 74 -10.03 -2.92 3.75
N TYR A 75 -10.12 -2.74 5.07
CA TYR A 75 -9.18 -3.31 6.02
C TYR A 75 -9.97 -4.12 7.03
N ARG A 76 -9.48 -5.32 7.34
CA ARG A 76 -10.00 -6.12 8.44
C ARG A 76 -9.26 -5.64 9.70
N ARG A 77 -9.99 -5.10 10.68
CA ARG A 77 -9.44 -4.85 12.01
C ARG A 77 -9.00 -6.19 12.60
N ALA A 78 -7.84 -6.22 13.24
CA ALA A 78 -7.51 -7.34 14.11
C ALA A 78 -8.37 -7.20 15.37
N ASP A 79 -8.99 -8.29 15.82
CA ASP A 79 -9.88 -8.30 16.99
C ASP A 79 -9.14 -8.15 18.34
N GLY A 80 -7.87 -7.72 18.31
CA GLY A 80 -7.04 -7.53 19.49
C GLY A 80 -5.69 -6.86 19.19
N PRO A 81 -4.88 -6.59 20.23
CA PRO A 81 -3.57 -5.99 20.07
C PRO A 81 -2.63 -6.87 19.25
N LEU A 82 -2.03 -6.29 18.20
CA LEU A 82 -1.03 -6.98 17.39
C LEU A 82 0.35 -6.87 18.07
N HIS A 83 0.73 -7.91 18.81
CA HIS A 83 2.08 -8.01 19.37
C HIS A 83 3.08 -8.41 18.27
N LEU A 84 3.78 -7.42 17.69
CA LEU A 84 4.80 -7.65 16.67
C LEU A 84 6.18 -7.79 17.30
N LEU A 85 6.77 -8.98 17.24
CA LEU A 85 8.14 -9.20 17.69
C LEU A 85 9.15 -8.59 16.67
N VAL A 86 9.73 -7.44 17.02
CA VAL A 86 10.78 -6.77 16.24
C VAL A 86 12.13 -6.95 16.95
N PRO A 87 12.96 -7.94 16.57
CA PRO A 87 14.33 -8.00 17.07
C PRO A 87 15.12 -6.81 16.54
N SER A 88 15.97 -6.24 17.39
CA SER A 88 16.87 -5.14 17.03
C SER A 88 17.68 -5.46 15.78
N ARG A 89 17.84 -4.48 14.88
CA ARG A 89 18.68 -4.62 13.66
C ARG A 89 20.17 -4.52 13.96
N ASP A 90 20.55 -3.88 15.08
CA ASP A 90 21.93 -3.68 15.54
C ASP A 90 22.55 -4.93 16.18
N ILE A 91 22.43 -6.08 15.50
CA ILE A 91 23.07 -7.33 15.93
C ILE A 91 24.48 -7.46 15.34
N SER A 92 24.77 -6.70 14.27
CA SER A 92 26.05 -6.70 13.57
C SER A 92 27.04 -5.65 14.08
N SER A 93 26.57 -4.56 14.69
CA SER A 93 27.43 -3.59 15.38
C SER A 93 27.60 -4.06 16.82
N LYS A 94 28.84 -3.99 17.34
CA LYS A 94 29.24 -4.50 18.67
C LYS A 94 28.25 -4.09 19.77
N CYS A 95 27.29 -4.96 20.08
CA CYS A 95 26.45 -4.84 21.27
C CYS A 95 27.23 -5.40 22.46
N PRO A 96 27.51 -4.60 23.51
CA PRO A 96 28.14 -5.10 24.74
C PRO A 96 27.32 -6.23 25.36
N ALA A 97 27.98 -7.23 25.96
CA ALA A 97 27.34 -8.45 26.48
C ALA A 97 26.26 -8.23 27.58
N GLY A 98 26.05 -7.00 28.05
CA GLY A 98 25.08 -6.64 29.08
C GLY A 98 23.89 -5.79 28.62
N CYS A 99 23.82 -5.31 27.37
CA CYS A 99 22.73 -4.41 26.95
C CYS A 99 21.38 -5.15 26.83
N PRO A 100 20.23 -4.48 27.07
CA PRO A 100 18.91 -5.10 26.99
C PRO A 100 18.64 -5.81 25.66
N ALA A 101 19.15 -5.26 24.55
CA ALA A 101 19.05 -5.88 23.22
C ALA A 101 19.81 -7.21 23.11
N ALA A 102 21.01 -7.30 23.71
CA ALA A 102 21.79 -8.54 23.75
C ALA A 102 21.11 -9.61 24.62
N LYS A 103 20.51 -9.21 25.74
CA LYS A 103 19.72 -10.11 26.60
C LYS A 103 18.51 -10.70 25.86
N ALA A 104 17.68 -9.85 25.25
CA ALA A 104 16.51 -10.29 24.49
C ALA A 104 16.86 -11.23 23.33
N ARG A 105 17.98 -10.96 22.64
CA ARG A 105 18.51 -11.85 21.59
C ARG A 105 18.96 -13.20 22.16
N ASN A 106 19.76 -13.19 23.21
CA ASN A 106 20.29 -14.41 23.80
C ASN A 106 19.16 -15.28 24.37
N GLU A 107 18.12 -14.67 24.93
CA GLU A 107 16.90 -15.35 25.36
C GLU A 107 16.14 -15.96 24.18
N THR A 108 16.00 -15.22 23.07
CA THR A 108 15.42 -15.76 21.82
C THR A 108 16.20 -16.97 21.30
N LEU A 109 17.54 -16.91 21.33
CA LEU A 109 18.40 -18.02 20.91
C LEU A 109 18.27 -19.24 21.83
N ARG A 110 18.21 -19.03 23.15
CA ARG A 110 17.97 -20.09 24.14
C ARG A 110 16.61 -20.75 23.93
N ALA A 111 15.54 -19.95 23.78
CA ALA A 111 14.20 -20.46 23.51
C ALA A 111 14.12 -21.22 22.18
N THR A 112 14.80 -20.74 21.13
CA THR A 112 14.85 -21.42 19.83
C THR A 112 15.58 -22.77 19.92
N ARG A 113 16.67 -22.86 20.69
CA ARG A 113 17.41 -24.11 20.92
C ARG A 113 16.61 -25.11 21.74
N HIS A 114 15.88 -24.64 22.76
CA HIS A 114 15.14 -25.51 23.67
C HIS A 114 13.84 -26.04 23.07
N TYR A 115 13.02 -25.16 22.47
CA TYR A 115 11.69 -25.53 21.97
C TYR A 115 11.66 -25.88 20.47
N GLY A 116 12.78 -25.65 19.75
CA GLY A 116 12.85 -25.80 18.31
C GLY A 116 12.29 -24.58 17.56
N ARG A 117 12.91 -24.26 16.42
CA ARG A 117 12.65 -23.04 15.65
C ARG A 117 11.23 -22.94 15.10
N ALA A 118 10.64 -24.05 14.67
CA ALA A 118 9.29 -24.06 14.09
C ALA A 118 8.22 -23.75 15.13
N PHE A 119 8.31 -24.37 16.31
CA PHE A 119 7.43 -24.12 17.44
C PHE A 119 7.59 -22.68 17.95
N TRP A 120 8.82 -22.23 18.19
CA TRP A 120 9.09 -20.88 18.68
C TRP A 120 8.50 -19.80 17.76
N LYS A 121 8.64 -19.92 16.43
CA LYS A 121 8.06 -18.98 15.47
C LYS A 121 6.54 -18.94 15.49
N ARG A 122 5.89 -20.09 15.73
CA ARG A 122 4.44 -20.21 15.84
C ARG A 122 3.95 -19.56 17.13
N TRP A 123 4.58 -19.88 18.25
CA TRP A 123 4.24 -19.39 19.57
C TRP A 123 4.44 -17.86 19.71
N THR A 124 5.53 -17.33 19.16
CA THR A 124 5.84 -15.88 19.23
C THR A 124 5.15 -15.02 18.17
N GLY A 125 4.41 -15.61 17.23
CA GLY A 125 3.82 -14.86 16.11
C GLY A 125 4.85 -14.25 15.14
N TYR A 126 6.10 -14.74 15.12
CA TYR A 126 7.18 -14.23 14.27
C TYR A 126 6.81 -14.19 12.77
N HIS A 127 5.91 -15.08 12.34
CA HIS A 127 5.39 -15.09 10.97
C HIS A 127 4.65 -13.80 10.59
N ALA A 128 4.05 -13.08 11.54
CA ALA A 128 3.40 -11.79 11.29
C ALA A 128 4.40 -10.76 10.75
N ARG A 129 5.61 -10.71 11.34
CA ARG A 129 6.69 -9.83 10.86
C ARG A 129 7.10 -10.17 9.42
N SER A 130 7.38 -11.45 9.15
CA SER A 130 7.79 -11.87 7.80
C SER A 130 6.72 -11.55 6.75
N ARG A 131 5.44 -11.70 7.10
CA ARG A 131 4.30 -11.31 6.24
C ARG A 131 4.23 -9.80 6.01
N VAL A 132 4.45 -8.99 7.05
CA VAL A 132 4.52 -7.53 6.93
C VAL A 132 5.70 -7.11 6.05
N GLU A 133 6.89 -7.68 6.24
CA GLU A 133 8.07 -7.38 5.42
C GLU A 133 7.85 -7.75 3.95
N ALA A 134 7.25 -8.92 3.68
CA ALA A 134 6.87 -9.32 2.33
C ALA A 134 5.85 -8.33 1.71
N LYS A 135 4.84 -7.90 2.47
CA LYS A 135 3.86 -6.92 2.00
C LYS A 135 4.50 -5.55 1.75
N MET A 136 5.42 -5.12 2.62
CA MET A 136 6.19 -3.89 2.44
C MET A 136 7.08 -3.95 1.20
N ARG A 137 7.68 -5.12 0.89
CA ARG A 137 8.41 -5.33 -0.37
C ARG A 137 7.48 -5.15 -1.57
N CYS A 138 6.26 -5.69 -1.54
CA CYS A 138 5.27 -5.47 -2.61
C CYS A 138 4.90 -3.98 -2.76
N LEU A 139 4.72 -3.25 -1.65
CA LEU A 139 4.44 -1.81 -1.70
C LEU A 139 5.61 -1.00 -2.28
N LYS A 140 6.85 -1.41 -1.99
CA LYS A 140 8.07 -0.81 -2.55
C LYS A 140 8.29 -1.15 -4.02
N ALA A 141 7.69 -2.23 -4.52
CA ALA A 141 7.71 -2.57 -5.94
C ALA A 141 7.04 -1.51 -6.83
N PHE A 142 6.26 -0.57 -6.28
CA PHE A 142 5.78 0.61 -7.01
C PHE A 142 6.77 1.78 -6.96
N SER A 143 7.48 1.98 -5.85
CA SER A 143 8.60 2.93 -5.72
C SER A 143 9.23 2.82 -4.33
N GLU A 144 10.55 2.94 -4.25
CA GLU A 144 11.28 2.95 -2.96
C GLU A 144 10.97 4.18 -2.10
N ARG A 145 10.57 5.30 -2.71
CA ARG A 145 10.29 6.57 -2.02
C ARG A 145 8.87 7.05 -2.31
N ILE A 146 8.32 7.84 -1.39
CA ILE A 146 7.06 8.56 -1.62
C ILE A 146 7.42 9.84 -2.38
N ALA A 147 6.82 10.05 -3.56
CA ALA A 147 7.16 11.17 -4.44
C ALA A 147 6.55 12.49 -3.97
N ALA A 148 5.38 12.43 -3.32
CA ALA A 148 4.71 13.59 -2.78
C ALA A 148 5.49 14.22 -1.61
N ARG A 149 5.56 15.57 -1.58
CA ARG A 149 6.20 16.34 -0.50
C ARG A 149 5.24 16.72 0.63
N ASP A 150 3.96 16.76 0.34
CA ASP A 150 2.88 17.21 1.25
C ASP A 150 2.18 16.00 1.86
N HIS A 151 1.93 16.03 3.17
CA HIS A 151 1.47 14.88 3.95
C HIS A 151 0.19 14.25 3.39
N ASP A 152 -0.82 15.05 3.07
CA ASP A 152 -2.09 14.55 2.52
C ASP A 152 -1.88 13.81 1.19
N ARG A 153 -0.99 14.34 0.34
CA ARG A 153 -0.62 13.70 -0.93
C ARG A 153 0.22 12.45 -0.74
N GLN A 154 1.05 12.39 0.31
CA GLN A 154 1.78 11.17 0.70
C GLN A 154 0.81 10.08 1.14
N THR A 155 -0.17 10.43 1.97
CA THR A 155 -1.24 9.53 2.41
C THR A 155 -2.03 8.99 1.23
N ALA A 156 -2.43 9.85 0.28
CA ALA A 156 -3.07 9.41 -0.96
C ALA A 156 -2.16 8.49 -1.78
N GLU A 157 -0.87 8.79 -1.91
CA GLU A 157 0.06 7.92 -2.65
C GLU A 157 0.18 6.52 -2.03
N ILE A 158 0.30 6.44 -0.70
CA ILE A 158 0.35 5.17 0.03
C ILE A 158 -0.97 4.41 -0.14
N HIS A 159 -2.09 5.09 0.03
CA HIS A 159 -3.42 4.49 -0.11
C HIS A 159 -3.65 3.90 -1.50
N ILE A 160 -3.20 4.58 -2.58
CA ILE A 160 -3.26 4.04 -3.94
C ILE A 160 -2.41 2.77 -4.06
N ARG A 161 -1.18 2.78 -3.54
CA ARG A 161 -0.31 1.59 -3.57
C ARG A 161 -0.96 0.41 -2.84
N VAL A 162 -1.54 0.64 -1.67
CA VAL A 162 -2.26 -0.40 -0.92
C VAL A 162 -3.46 -0.92 -1.69
N ALA A 163 -4.26 -0.03 -2.30
CA ALA A 163 -5.39 -0.43 -3.13
C ALA A 163 -4.97 -1.28 -4.34
N LEU A 164 -3.85 -0.93 -4.99
CA LEU A 164 -3.27 -1.70 -6.09
C LEU A 164 -2.80 -3.09 -5.61
N VAL A 165 -2.04 -3.16 -4.52
CA VAL A 165 -1.61 -4.44 -3.93
C VAL A 165 -2.81 -5.31 -3.60
N ASN A 166 -3.83 -4.76 -2.96
CA ASN A 166 -5.03 -5.51 -2.60
C ASN A 166 -5.75 -6.05 -3.84
N ARG A 167 -5.88 -5.23 -4.88
CA ARG A 167 -6.48 -5.65 -6.16
C ARG A 167 -5.67 -6.74 -6.84
N PHE A 168 -4.34 -6.63 -6.88
CA PHE A 168 -3.49 -7.69 -7.43
C PHE A 168 -3.53 -8.97 -6.63
N ASN A 169 -3.60 -8.91 -5.30
CA ASN A 169 -3.77 -10.13 -4.50
C ASN A 169 -5.12 -10.79 -4.80
N ALA A 170 -6.21 -10.01 -4.90
CA ALA A 170 -7.53 -10.54 -5.21
C ALA A 170 -7.58 -11.22 -6.60
N LEU A 171 -6.89 -10.64 -7.59
CA LEU A 171 -6.83 -11.19 -8.95
C LEU A 171 -5.84 -12.34 -9.11
N GLY A 172 -4.77 -12.37 -8.33
CA GLY A 172 -3.68 -13.36 -8.45
C GLY A 172 -3.78 -14.53 -7.48
N THR A 173 -4.79 -14.57 -6.59
CA THR A 173 -4.98 -15.72 -5.69
C THR A 173 -5.58 -16.87 -6.49
N ALA A 174 -4.81 -17.94 -6.67
CA ALA A 174 -5.31 -19.18 -7.28
C ALA A 174 -6.39 -19.81 -6.39
N GLU A 175 -7.45 -20.34 -7.00
CA GLU A 175 -8.47 -21.12 -6.31
C GLU A 175 -7.90 -22.52 -6.04
N VAL A 176 -7.54 -22.79 -4.79
CA VAL A 176 -7.02 -24.10 -4.38
C VAL A 176 -8.18 -24.95 -3.89
N VAL A 177 -8.69 -25.81 -4.76
CA VAL A 177 -9.72 -26.80 -4.40
C VAL A 177 -9.02 -28.08 -3.94
N ARG A 178 -9.37 -28.55 -2.74
CA ARG A 178 -8.88 -29.83 -2.22
C ARG A 178 -9.72 -30.94 -2.86
N VAL A 179 -9.14 -31.65 -3.82
CA VAL A 179 -9.79 -32.82 -4.43
C VAL A 179 -9.70 -33.98 -3.44
N ALA A 180 -10.86 -34.62 -3.18
CA ALA A 180 -11.00 -35.79 -2.33
C ALA A 180 -10.52 -37.05 -3.04
#